data_AF-A0A6L7YGR7-F1
#
_entry.id   AF-A0A6L7YGR7-F1
#
_cell.length_a   1.000
_cell.length_b   1.000
_cell.length_c   1.000
_cell.angle_alpha   90.00
_cell.angle_beta   90.00
_cell.angle_gamma   90.00
#
_symmetry.space_group_name_H-M   'P 1'
#
loop_
_entity.id
_entity.type
_entity.pdbx_description
1 polymer ?
#
loop_
_entity_poly.entity_id
_entity_poly.type
_entity_poly.pdbx_seq_one_letter_code
_entity_poly.pdbx_strand_id
1 'polypeptide(L)'
;MGLERTRGGADATAAEDAGGGYERLRELMAPELPPRMVEHIDRVVAIARELGALHHLPVEPISLAAQGHDLLRAVPPHELLRRAEERGLAILDVERARPVILHGPLGALELSERFGVFDSGVLDAIRWHTTGHPSYPDWAWAM
;
A
#
# COMPACT_ATOMS: atom_id res chain seq x y z
N MET A 1 45.70 15.10 26.54
CA MET A 1 44.32 15.33 27.01
C MET A 1 43.51 15.81 25.82
N GLY A 2 42.75 14.91 25.20
CA GLY A 2 42.01 15.19 23.96
C GLY A 2 41.45 13.88 23.41
N LEU A 3 40.29 13.48 23.93
CA LEU A 3 39.64 12.21 23.62
C LEU A 3 39.19 12.16 22.15
N GLU A 4 39.64 11.13 21.45
CA GLU A 4 39.10 10.68 20.18
C GLU A 4 37.68 10.15 20.43
N ARG A 5 36.68 10.83 19.85
CA ARG A 5 35.31 10.33 19.81
C ARG A 5 35.20 9.35 18.66
N THR A 6 35.31 8.07 18.98
CA THR A 6 34.84 6.99 18.11
C THR A 6 33.36 7.23 17.82
N ARG A 7 33.03 7.43 16.54
CA ARG A 7 31.64 7.42 16.08
C ARG A 7 31.14 5.99 16.25
N GLY A 8 30.23 5.81 17.20
CA GLY A 8 29.50 4.57 17.39
C GLY A 8 28.85 4.17 16.07
N GLY A 9 29.17 2.96 15.62
CA GLY A 9 28.34 2.24 14.68
C GLY A 9 27.01 2.01 15.38
N ALA A 10 25.99 2.76 14.95
CA ALA A 10 24.62 2.42 15.26
C ALA A 10 24.25 1.26 14.35
N ASP A 11 24.03 0.11 14.99
CA ASP A 11 23.49 -1.14 14.48
C ASP A 11 22.74 -1.03 13.15
N ALA A 12 23.33 -1.63 12.13
CA ALA A 12 22.66 -2.05 10.91
C ALA A 12 21.97 -3.42 11.09
N THR A 13 21.41 -3.70 12.27
CA THR A 13 20.91 -5.04 12.64
C THR A 13 19.51 -4.99 13.25
N ALA A 14 18.56 -4.37 12.54
CA ALA A 14 17.12 -4.54 12.85
C ALA A 14 16.23 -4.68 11.61
N ALA A 15 16.82 -4.90 10.44
CA ALA A 15 16.09 -5.03 9.17
C ALA A 15 16.08 -6.46 8.60
N GLU A 16 16.68 -7.44 9.29
CA GLU A 16 16.95 -8.76 8.70
C GLU A 16 16.13 -9.93 9.27
N ASP A 17 15.07 -9.68 10.04
CA ASP A 17 14.20 -10.76 10.57
C ASP A 17 12.77 -10.78 10.00
N ALA A 18 12.54 -10.07 8.88
CA ALA A 18 11.22 -9.92 8.25
C ALA A 18 10.92 -10.98 7.16
N GLY A 19 11.32 -12.23 7.38
CA GLY A 19 10.94 -13.37 6.51
C GLY A 19 9.44 -13.69 6.47
N GLY A 20 8.60 -12.90 7.15
CA GLY A 20 7.12 -12.94 7.09
C GLY A 20 6.48 -11.58 6.79
N GLY A 21 7.25 -10.63 6.28
CA GLY A 21 6.80 -9.28 5.94
C GLY A 21 5.79 -9.33 4.79
N TYR A 22 4.59 -8.78 5.02
CA TYR A 22 3.44 -8.64 4.09
C TYR A 22 2.40 -9.75 4.07
N GLU A 23 2.72 -11.02 4.33
CA GLU A 23 1.69 -12.08 4.45
C GLU A 23 0.70 -11.78 5.59
N ARG A 24 1.18 -11.07 6.62
CA ARG A 24 0.38 -10.64 7.76
C ARG A 24 -0.55 -9.47 7.48
N LEU A 25 -0.34 -8.71 6.39
CA LEU A 25 -1.21 -7.56 6.06
C LEU A 25 -2.65 -8.05 5.89
N ARG A 26 -2.83 -9.15 5.16
CA ARG A 26 -4.14 -9.77 4.99
C ARG A 26 -4.79 -10.20 6.31
N GLU A 27 -4.04 -10.74 7.26
CA GLU A 27 -4.57 -11.15 8.58
C GLU A 27 -4.97 -9.95 9.43
N LEU A 28 -4.16 -8.89 9.44
CA LEU A 28 -4.40 -7.69 10.23
C LEU A 28 -5.59 -6.89 9.71
N MET A 29 -5.85 -6.95 8.41
CA MET A 29 -6.88 -6.12 7.77
C MET A 29 -8.22 -6.83 7.60
N ALA A 30 -8.26 -8.16 7.57
CA ALA A 30 -9.52 -8.93 7.48
C ALA A 30 -10.60 -8.48 8.47
N PRO A 31 -10.27 -8.25 9.77
CA PRO A 31 -11.27 -7.85 10.76
C PRO A 31 -11.87 -6.45 10.52
N GLU A 32 -11.17 -5.59 9.78
CA GLU A 32 -11.59 -4.21 9.49
C GLU A 32 -12.44 -4.11 8.20
N LEU A 33 -12.54 -5.20 7.45
CA LEU A 33 -13.15 -5.21 6.11
C LEU A 33 -14.49 -5.94 6.11
N PRO A 34 -15.46 -5.49 5.29
CA PRO A 34 -16.64 -6.29 5.01
C PRO A 34 -16.24 -7.63 4.38
N PRO A 35 -16.94 -8.75 4.67
CA PRO A 35 -16.57 -10.07 4.13
C PRO A 35 -16.42 -10.11 2.60
N ARG A 36 -17.30 -9.42 1.88
CA ARG A 36 -17.22 -9.32 0.41
C ARG A 36 -15.97 -8.61 -0.09
N MET A 37 -15.45 -7.65 0.69
CA MET A 37 -14.21 -6.94 0.33
C MET A 37 -12.99 -7.83 0.56
N VAL A 38 -13.00 -8.60 1.64
CA VAL A 38 -11.98 -9.63 1.91
C VAL A 38 -11.91 -10.63 0.75
N GLU A 39 -13.06 -11.19 0.35
CA GLU A 39 -13.12 -12.12 -0.79
C GLU A 39 -12.68 -11.49 -2.11
N HIS A 40 -12.98 -10.20 -2.32
CA HIS A 40 -12.54 -9.45 -3.50
C HIS A 40 -11.02 -9.33 -3.54
N ILE A 41 -10.42 -8.84 -2.45
CA ILE A 41 -8.97 -8.69 -2.33
C ILE A 41 -8.27 -10.05 -2.51
N ASP A 42 -8.77 -11.11 -1.88
CA ASP A 42 -8.17 -12.45 -1.98
C ASP A 42 -8.14 -12.96 -3.44
N ARG A 43 -9.20 -12.70 -4.22
CA ARG A 43 -9.23 -13.05 -5.66
C ARG A 43 -8.25 -12.20 -6.47
N VAL A 44 -8.18 -10.90 -6.24
CA VAL A 44 -7.25 -10.00 -6.94
C VAL A 44 -5.80 -10.41 -6.65
N VAL A 45 -5.47 -10.72 -5.40
CA VAL A 45 -4.14 -11.21 -5.01
C VAL A 45 -3.78 -12.50 -5.75
N ALA A 46 -4.70 -13.46 -5.84
CA ALA A 46 -4.46 -14.71 -6.58
C ALA A 46 -4.16 -14.44 -8.06
N ILE A 47 -5.00 -13.65 -8.73
CA ILE A 47 -4.83 -13.31 -10.15
C ILE A 47 -3.53 -12.51 -10.38
N ALA A 48 -3.24 -11.55 -9.51
CA ALA A 48 -2.04 -10.71 -9.62
C ALA A 48 -0.76 -11.54 -9.50
N ARG A 49 -0.73 -12.53 -8.60
CA ARG A 49 0.36 -13.49 -8.48
C ARG A 49 0.53 -14.35 -9.72
N GLU A 50 -0.57 -14.85 -10.27
CA GLU A 50 -0.56 -15.64 -11.52
C GLU A 50 -0.03 -14.82 -12.70
N LEU A 51 -0.51 -13.58 -12.87
CA LEU A 51 -0.02 -12.65 -13.89
C LEU A 51 1.47 -12.34 -13.69
N GLY A 52 1.87 -12.03 -12.46
CA GLY A 52 3.26 -11.75 -12.15
C GLY A 52 4.20 -12.91 -12.51
N ALA A 53 3.81 -14.13 -12.14
CA ALA A 53 4.58 -15.33 -12.46
C ALA A 53 4.63 -15.61 -13.98
N LEU A 54 3.48 -15.51 -14.67
CA LEU A 54 3.36 -15.75 -16.11
C LEU A 54 4.23 -14.80 -16.94
N HIS A 55 4.35 -13.55 -16.49
CA HIS A 55 5.08 -12.49 -17.19
C HIS A 55 6.49 -12.23 -16.63
N HIS A 56 6.98 -13.06 -15.71
CA HIS A 56 8.30 -12.93 -15.08
C HIS A 56 8.51 -11.57 -14.38
N LEU A 57 7.46 -11.06 -13.73
CA LEU A 57 7.45 -9.82 -12.95
C LEU A 57 7.74 -10.10 -11.46
N PRO A 58 8.10 -9.09 -10.64
CA PRO A 58 8.35 -9.28 -9.23
C PRO A 58 7.05 -9.57 -8.47
N VAL A 59 6.83 -10.84 -8.11
CA VAL A 59 5.56 -11.32 -7.53
C VAL A 59 5.30 -10.77 -6.14
N GLU A 60 6.35 -10.58 -5.33
CA GLU A 60 6.25 -10.07 -3.96
C GLU A 60 5.64 -8.65 -3.89
N PRO A 61 6.19 -7.63 -4.57
CA PRO A 61 5.60 -6.29 -4.56
C PRO A 61 4.22 -6.24 -5.24
N ILE A 62 3.98 -7.04 -6.28
CA ILE A 62 2.64 -7.18 -6.88
C ILE A 62 1.64 -7.69 -5.84
N SER A 63 1.99 -8.74 -5.10
CA SER A 63 1.13 -9.35 -4.09
C SER A 63 0.82 -8.38 -2.96
N LEU A 64 1.80 -7.60 -2.52
CA LEU A 64 1.60 -6.59 -1.49
C LEU A 64 0.70 -5.45 -1.98
N ALA A 65 0.94 -4.94 -3.18
CA ALA A 65 0.10 -3.89 -3.77
C ALA A 65 -1.36 -4.38 -3.92
N ALA A 66 -1.56 -5.61 -4.38
CA ALA A 66 -2.87 -6.24 -4.53
C ALA A 66 -3.59 -6.43 -3.18
N GLN A 67 -2.87 -6.79 -2.11
CA GLN A 67 -3.45 -6.84 -0.75
C GLN A 67 -3.91 -5.45 -0.27
N GLY A 68 -3.20 -4.40 -0.69
CA GLY A 68 -3.40 -3.03 -0.22
C GLY A 68 -4.42 -2.18 -0.99
N HIS A 69 -4.76 -2.55 -2.23
CA HIS A 69 -5.41 -1.62 -3.16
C HIS A 69 -6.78 -1.10 -2.68
N ASP A 70 -7.62 -2.00 -2.14
CA ASP A 70 -9.04 -1.74 -1.84
C ASP A 70 -9.37 -1.60 -0.35
N LEU A 71 -8.35 -1.46 0.50
CA LEU A 71 -8.51 -1.51 1.97
C LEU A 71 -9.46 -0.46 2.53
N LEU A 72 -9.48 0.73 1.92
CA LEU A 72 -10.36 1.82 2.33
C LEU A 72 -11.58 1.96 1.41
N ARG A 73 -11.79 1.06 0.45
CA ARG A 73 -12.85 1.19 -0.55
C ARG A 73 -14.26 1.15 0.05
N ALA A 74 -14.44 0.41 1.14
CA ALA A 74 -15.72 0.33 1.86
C ALA A 74 -15.98 1.55 2.77
N VAL A 75 -15.01 2.44 2.96
CA VAL A 75 -15.17 3.65 3.78
C VAL A 75 -16.13 4.62 3.09
N PRO A 76 -17.11 5.21 3.80
CA PRO A 76 -18.05 6.15 3.20
C PRO A 76 -17.36 7.36 2.53
N PRO A 77 -17.90 7.88 1.42
CA PRO A 77 -17.32 9.01 0.67
C PRO A 77 -16.98 10.25 1.52
N HIS A 78 -17.86 10.65 2.44
CA HIS A 78 -17.64 11.81 3.31
C HIS A 78 -16.47 11.59 4.29
N GLU A 79 -16.29 10.35 4.72
CA GLU A 79 -15.23 9.96 5.64
C GLU A 79 -13.88 9.87 4.92
N LEU A 80 -13.86 9.43 3.65
CA LEU A 80 -12.67 9.51 2.79
C LEU A 80 -12.22 10.98 2.60
N LEU A 81 -13.15 11.90 2.32
CA LEU A 81 -12.82 13.32 2.23
C LEU A 81 -12.24 13.86 3.54
N ARG A 82 -12.93 13.62 4.66
CA ARG A 82 -12.47 14.06 5.98
C ARG A 82 -11.05 13.55 6.29
N ARG A 83 -10.80 12.26 6.08
CA ARG A 83 -9.48 11.65 6.28
C ARG A 83 -8.40 12.22 5.37
N ALA A 84 -8.73 12.52 4.11
CA ALA A 84 -7.80 13.12 3.18
C ALA A 84 -7.43 14.55 3.59
N GLU A 85 -8.41 15.35 4.02
CA GLU A 85 -8.20 16.71 4.51
C GLU A 85 -7.37 16.73 5.80
N GLU A 86 -7.67 15.86 6.77
CA GLU A 86 -6.92 15.75 8.03
C GLU A 86 -5.46 15.34 7.85
N ARG A 87 -5.20 14.48 6.85
CA ARG A 87 -3.84 14.06 6.50
C ARG A 87 -3.15 15.00 5.52
N GLY A 88 -3.77 16.14 5.18
CA GLY A 88 -3.18 17.16 4.31
C GLY A 88 -2.98 16.70 2.85
N LEU A 89 -3.74 15.72 2.37
CA LEU A 89 -3.72 15.34 0.96
C LEU A 89 -4.30 16.47 0.11
N ALA A 90 -3.66 16.74 -1.02
CA ALA A 90 -4.25 17.61 -2.03
C ALA A 90 -5.43 16.86 -2.67
N ILE A 91 -6.63 17.43 -2.57
CA ILE A 91 -7.86 16.85 -3.13
C ILE A 91 -8.25 17.61 -4.39
N LEU A 92 -8.22 16.93 -5.52
CA LEU A 92 -8.59 17.43 -6.83
C LEU A 92 -10.11 17.54 -6.99
N ASP A 93 -10.58 18.36 -7.93
CA ASP A 93 -12.01 18.52 -8.21
C ASP A 93 -12.71 17.19 -8.56
N VAL A 94 -12.00 16.32 -9.29
CA VAL A 94 -12.51 14.98 -9.64
C VAL A 94 -12.68 14.07 -8.42
N GLU A 95 -11.79 14.20 -7.43
CA GLU A 95 -11.85 13.45 -6.17
C GLU A 95 -12.93 14.02 -5.25
N ARG A 96 -13.15 15.35 -5.24
CA ARG A 96 -14.31 15.94 -4.55
C ARG A 96 -15.63 15.48 -5.18
N ALA A 97 -15.69 15.39 -6.51
CA ALA A 97 -16.86 14.93 -7.23
C ALA A 97 -17.10 13.41 -7.08
N ARG A 98 -16.04 12.60 -7.00
CA ARG A 98 -16.09 11.16 -6.72
C ARG A 98 -15.11 10.78 -5.59
N PRO A 99 -15.50 10.96 -4.31
CA PRO A 99 -14.61 10.72 -3.19
C PRO A 99 -14.12 9.29 -3.05
N VAL A 100 -14.84 8.33 -3.63
CA VAL A 100 -14.40 6.93 -3.62
C VAL A 100 -12.99 6.78 -4.19
N ILE A 101 -12.56 7.62 -5.14
CA ILE A 101 -11.21 7.57 -5.72
C ILE A 101 -10.11 7.72 -4.65
N LEU A 102 -10.38 8.46 -3.57
CA LEU A 102 -9.42 8.71 -2.50
C LEU A 102 -9.01 7.46 -1.72
N HIS A 103 -9.71 6.33 -1.87
CA HIS A 103 -9.30 5.08 -1.21
C HIS A 103 -7.92 4.60 -1.65
N GLY A 104 -7.49 4.87 -2.90
CA GLY A 104 -6.13 4.57 -3.37
C GLY A 104 -5.08 5.41 -2.62
N PRO A 105 -5.10 6.76 -2.77
CA PRO A 105 -4.14 7.64 -2.10
C PRO A 105 -4.13 7.50 -0.57
N LEU A 106 -5.31 7.33 0.05
CA LEU A 106 -5.40 7.08 1.49
C LEU A 106 -4.91 5.68 1.86
N GLY A 107 -5.19 4.65 1.05
CA GLY A 107 -4.73 3.28 1.30
C GLY A 107 -3.21 3.18 1.32
N ALA A 108 -2.53 3.86 0.37
CA ALA A 108 -1.08 3.94 0.36
C ALA A 108 -0.54 4.62 1.64
N LEU A 109 -1.17 5.72 2.06
CA LEU A 109 -0.77 6.43 3.27
C LEU A 109 -1.00 5.58 4.54
N GLU A 110 -2.14 4.92 4.64
CA GLU A 110 -2.51 4.02 5.73
C GLU A 110 -1.48 2.88 5.88
N LEU A 111 -1.02 2.31 4.77
CA LEU A 111 0.00 1.25 4.73
C LEU A 111 1.37 1.72 5.19
N SER A 112 1.76 2.94 4.80
CA SER A 112 3.00 3.52 5.29
C SER A 112 2.94 3.83 6.79
N GLU A 113 1.84 4.45 7.24
CA GLU A 113 1.67 4.92 8.63
C GLU A 113 1.49 3.77 9.64
N ARG A 114 0.63 2.79 9.32
CA ARG A 114 0.23 1.74 10.29
C ARG A 114 1.00 0.44 10.13
N PHE A 115 1.45 0.12 8.91
CA PHE A 115 2.02 -1.19 8.59
C PHE A 115 3.50 -1.12 8.21
N GLY A 116 4.10 0.07 8.19
CA GLY A 116 5.54 0.25 7.92
C GLY A 116 5.93 -0.13 6.50
N VAL A 117 5.02 -0.02 5.53
CA VAL A 117 5.34 -0.24 4.12
C VAL A 117 6.06 1.00 3.59
N PHE A 118 7.29 0.83 3.11
CA PHE A 118 8.12 1.93 2.61
C PHE A 118 8.57 1.76 1.14
N ASP A 119 8.21 0.66 0.49
CA ASP A 119 8.48 0.45 -0.94
C ASP A 119 7.65 1.44 -1.77
N SER A 120 8.30 2.42 -2.40
CA SER A 120 7.61 3.47 -3.15
C SER A 120 6.87 2.93 -4.37
N GLY A 121 7.34 1.84 -5.00
CA GLY A 121 6.66 1.22 -6.13
C GLY A 121 5.32 0.61 -5.71
N VAL A 122 5.30 -0.08 -4.56
CA VAL A 122 4.07 -0.61 -3.95
C VAL A 122 3.10 0.50 -3.58
N LEU A 123 3.60 1.53 -2.89
CA LEU A 123 2.76 2.65 -2.45
C LEU A 123 2.18 3.42 -3.64
N ASP A 124 2.95 3.64 -4.70
CA ASP A 124 2.47 4.30 -5.92
C ASP A 124 1.48 3.44 -6.70
N ALA A 125 1.72 2.13 -6.79
CA ALA A 125 0.78 1.20 -7.41
C ALA A 125 -0.60 1.27 -6.71
N ILE A 126 -0.62 1.21 -5.37
CA ILE A 126 -1.86 1.36 -4.58
C ILE A 126 -2.49 2.74 -4.75
N ARG A 127 -1.68 3.80 -4.62
CA ARG A 127 -2.13 5.20 -4.69
C ARG A 127 -2.94 5.46 -5.95
N TRP A 128 -2.45 4.92 -7.06
CA TRP A 128 -2.93 5.28 -8.39
C TRP A 128 -3.76 4.18 -9.05
N HIS A 129 -3.99 3.02 -8.40
CA HIS A 129 -4.64 1.82 -8.99
C HIS A 129 -5.98 2.11 -9.71
N THR A 130 -6.75 3.10 -9.24
CA THR A 130 -8.03 3.48 -9.85
C THR A 130 -7.89 4.37 -11.09
N THR A 131 -6.84 5.20 -11.17
CA THR A 131 -6.73 6.27 -12.17
C THR A 131 -5.60 6.07 -13.17
N GLY A 132 -4.60 5.25 -12.84
CA GLY A 132 -3.31 5.26 -13.51
C GLY A 132 -2.50 6.52 -13.20
N HIS A 133 -1.18 6.42 -13.37
CA HIS A 133 -0.26 7.56 -13.28
C HIS A 133 1.06 7.25 -14.01
N PRO A 134 1.77 8.25 -14.57
CA PRO A 134 3.08 8.02 -15.19
C PRO A 134 4.17 7.49 -14.24
N SER A 135 3.96 7.56 -12.92
CA SER A 135 4.86 6.97 -11.92
C SER A 135 4.57 5.49 -11.62
N TYR A 136 3.61 4.87 -12.31
CA TYR A 136 3.39 3.43 -12.22
C TYR A 136 4.69 2.68 -12.51
N PRO A 137 5.15 1.80 -11.61
CA PRO A 137 6.24 0.90 -11.95
C PRO A 137 5.78 -0.06 -13.06
N ASP A 138 6.72 -0.54 -13.87
CA ASP A 138 6.44 -1.38 -15.05
C ASP A 138 5.70 -2.69 -14.73
N TRP A 139 5.66 -3.11 -13.47
CA TRP A 139 4.92 -4.28 -13.00
C TRP A 139 3.52 -3.97 -12.46
N ALA A 140 3.18 -2.70 -12.18
CA ALA A 140 1.94 -2.32 -11.50
C ALA A 140 0.67 -2.65 -12.28
N TRP A 141 0.75 -2.87 -13.59
CA TRP A 141 -0.40 -3.29 -14.39
C TRP A 141 -0.88 -4.71 -14.04
N ALA A 142 -0.02 -5.54 -13.45
CA ALA A 142 -0.35 -6.90 -13.04
C ALA A 142 -1.08 -6.94 -11.68
N MET A 143 -1.25 -5.79 -11.03
CA MET A 143 -2.08 -5.58 -9.85
C MET A 143 -3.38 -4.89 -10.27
#